data_AF-A0A3D1CYE6-F1
#
_entry.id   AF-A0A3D1CYE6-F1
#
_cell.length_a   1.000
_cell.length_b   1.000
_cell.length_c   1.000
_cell.angle_alpha   90.00
_cell.angle_beta   90.00
_cell.angle_gamma   90.00
#
_symmetry.space_group_name_H-M   'P 1'
#
loop_
_entity.id
_entity.type
_entity.pdbx_description
1 polymer ?
#
loop_
_entity_poly.entity_id
_entity_poly.type
_entity_poly.pdbx_seq_one_letter_code
_entity_poly.pdbx_strand_id
1 'polypeptide(L)'
;MQPELFRQILRDYWGYDSFRTLQQEIIESVWEGKDTLGLMPTGGGKSLTFQVPVMAMKGICLVVTPLVALMKDQVDNLKERGIKAAAVYSGMSRDEIITTLENCIFGGYKFLYVSPERLS
;
A
#
# COMPACT_ATOMS: atom_id res chain seq x y z
N MET A 1 -13.90 -17.13 0.76
CA MET A 1 -14.85 -16.08 0.32
C MET A 1 -14.81 -14.93 1.33
N GLN A 2 -13.97 -13.92 1.09
CA GLN A 2 -13.97 -12.64 1.82
C GLN A 2 -14.37 -11.39 1.00
N PRO A 3 -15.15 -11.48 -0.12
CA PRO A 3 -15.49 -10.29 -0.90
C PRO A 3 -16.12 -9.16 -0.09
N GLU A 4 -16.94 -9.51 0.91
CA GLU A 4 -17.64 -8.51 1.74
C GLU A 4 -16.68 -7.73 2.63
N LEU A 5 -15.66 -8.38 3.19
CA LEU A 5 -14.62 -7.71 3.99
C LEU A 5 -13.89 -6.67 3.14
N PHE A 6 -13.48 -7.02 1.92
CA PHE A 6 -12.77 -6.09 1.05
C PHE A 6 -13.65 -4.94 0.55
N ARG A 7 -14.93 -5.20 0.28
CA ARG A 7 -15.90 -4.14 -0.07
C ARG A 7 -16.16 -3.19 1.10
N GLN A 8 -16.23 -3.70 2.32
CA GLN A 8 -16.35 -2.88 3.52
C GLN A 8 -15.12 -1.98 3.68
N ILE A 9 -13.92 -2.54 3.58
CA ILE A 9 -12.67 -1.77 3.63
C ILE A 9 -12.62 -0.70 2.52
N LEU A 10 -13.01 -1.07 1.29
CA LEU A 10 -13.07 -0.14 0.16
C LEU A 10 -14.00 1.04 0.46
N ARG A 11 -15.16 0.77 1.04
CA ARG A 11 -16.14 1.78 1.42
C ARG A 11 -15.65 2.66 2.55
N ASP A 12 -15.15 2.06 3.62
CA ASP A 12 -14.76 2.76 4.85
C ASP A 12 -13.57 3.69 4.64
N TYR A 13 -12.59 3.30 3.81
CA TYR A 13 -11.35 4.07 3.60
C TYR A 13 -11.30 4.84 2.27
N TRP A 14 -11.96 4.36 1.21
CA TRP A 14 -11.93 5.01 -0.11
C TRP A 14 -13.28 5.55 -0.58
N GLY A 15 -14.38 5.24 0.11
CA GLY A 15 -15.71 5.74 -0.23
C GLY A 15 -16.29 5.18 -1.54
N TYR A 16 -15.76 4.06 -2.04
CA TYR A 16 -16.27 3.42 -3.26
C TYR A 16 -17.18 2.24 -2.93
N ASP A 17 -18.30 2.13 -3.65
CA ASP A 17 -19.29 1.07 -3.43
C ASP A 17 -18.90 -0.28 -4.04
N SER A 18 -18.05 -0.26 -5.08
CA SER A 18 -17.69 -1.45 -5.84
C SER A 18 -16.30 -1.36 -6.45
N PHE A 19 -15.65 -2.51 -6.60
CA PHE A 19 -14.41 -2.65 -7.36
C PHE A 19 -14.65 -2.44 -8.86
N ARG A 20 -13.65 -1.87 -9.55
CA ARG A 20 -13.58 -1.89 -11.01
C ARG A 20 -13.17 -3.28 -11.50
N THR A 21 -13.35 -3.51 -12.81
CA THR A 21 -12.93 -4.75 -13.47
C THR A 21 -11.48 -5.11 -13.12
N LEU A 22 -11.23 -6.41 -12.89
CA LEU A 22 -9.94 -7.00 -12.48
C LEU A 22 -9.45 -6.67 -11.06
N GLN A 23 -9.93 -5.61 -10.41
CA GLN A 23 -9.44 -5.26 -9.06
C GLN A 23 -9.74 -6.38 -8.07
N GLN A 24 -10.98 -6.88 -8.06
CA GLN A 24 -11.40 -7.92 -7.13
C GLN A 24 -10.59 -9.20 -7.32
N GLU A 25 -10.37 -9.64 -8.56
CA GLU A 25 -9.58 -10.84 -8.87
C GLU A 25 -8.12 -10.72 -8.40
N ILE A 26 -7.49 -9.55 -8.59
CA ILE A 26 -6.13 -9.30 -8.12
C ILE A 26 -6.08 -9.29 -6.58
N ILE A 27 -7.06 -8.64 -5.93
CA ILE A 27 -7.15 -8.58 -4.46
C ILE A 27 -7.28 -9.98 -3.87
N GLU A 28 -8.15 -10.81 -4.45
CA GLU A 28 -8.36 -12.19 -4.01
C GLU A 28 -7.09 -13.03 -4.21
N SER A 29 -6.40 -12.89 -5.35
CA SER A 29 -5.13 -13.58 -5.60
C SER A 29 -4.03 -13.19 -4.59
N VAL A 30 -3.87 -11.89 -4.32
CA VAL A 30 -2.93 -11.38 -3.31
C VAL A 30 -3.32 -11.87 -1.90
N TRP A 31 -4.60 -11.86 -1.57
CA TRP A 31 -5.10 -12.36 -0.28
C TRP A 31 -4.79 -13.84 -0.05
N GLU A 32 -4.88 -14.65 -1.10
CA GLU A 32 -4.53 -16.07 -1.07
C GLU A 32 -3.01 -16.33 -0.98
N GLY A 33 -2.19 -15.27 -0.93
CA GLY A 33 -0.73 -15.38 -0.84
C GLY A 33 -0.08 -15.79 -2.15
N LYS A 34 -0.74 -15.57 -3.29
CA LYS A 34 -0.21 -15.90 -4.62
C LYS A 34 0.62 -14.74 -5.17
N ASP A 35 1.74 -15.09 -5.79
CA ASP A 35 2.48 -14.17 -6.66
C ASP A 35 1.58 -13.75 -7.82
N THR A 36 1.34 -12.44 -7.94
CA THR A 36 0.29 -11.90 -8.82
C THR A 36 0.84 -10.81 -9.73
N LEU A 37 0.72 -11.01 -11.05
CA LEU A 37 1.01 -9.98 -12.06
C LEU A 37 -0.28 -9.23 -12.44
N GLY A 38 -0.46 -8.03 -11.88
CA GLY A 38 -1.61 -7.17 -12.19
C GLY A 38 -1.35 -6.21 -13.35
N LEU A 39 -1.90 -6.50 -14.53
CA LEU A 39 -1.83 -5.61 -15.69
C LEU A 39 -3.07 -4.71 -15.74
N MET A 40 -2.89 -3.42 -15.46
CA MET A 40 -3.99 -2.45 -15.45
C MET A 40 -3.57 -1.11 -16.06
N PRO A 41 -4.50 -0.42 -16.77
CA PRO A 41 -4.21 0.89 -17.35
C PRO A 41 -3.89 1.94 -16.28
N THR A 42 -3.22 3.03 -16.68
CA THR A 42 -3.08 4.22 -15.82
C THR A 42 -4.46 4.74 -15.42
N GLY A 43 -4.60 5.19 -14.17
CA GLY A 43 -5.91 5.57 -13.62
C GLY A 43 -6.85 4.40 -13.31
N GLY A 44 -6.47 3.14 -13.61
CA GLY A 44 -7.25 1.93 -13.32
C GLY A 44 -7.38 1.57 -11.84
N GLY A 45 -6.80 2.35 -10.93
CA GLY A 45 -6.82 2.08 -9.49
C GLY A 45 -5.93 0.91 -9.09
N LYS A 46 -4.71 0.84 -9.65
CA LYS A 46 -3.71 -0.20 -9.33
C LYS A 46 -3.33 -0.25 -7.86
N SER A 47 -3.27 0.90 -7.19
CA SER A 47 -2.88 0.94 -5.78
C SER A 47 -3.88 0.20 -4.87
N LEU A 48 -5.17 0.28 -5.19
CA LEU A 48 -6.23 -0.41 -4.44
C LEU A 48 -6.02 -1.92 -4.37
N THR A 49 -5.42 -2.52 -5.40
CA THR A 49 -5.32 -3.98 -5.50
C THR A 49 -4.36 -4.60 -4.48
N PHE A 50 -3.42 -3.81 -3.95
CA PHE A 50 -2.60 -4.21 -2.79
C PHE A 50 -3.00 -3.47 -1.52
N GLN A 51 -3.51 -2.23 -1.60
CA GLN A 51 -3.86 -1.46 -0.40
C GLN A 51 -5.05 -2.06 0.36
N VAL A 52 -6.12 -2.43 -0.35
CA VAL A 52 -7.33 -2.99 0.27
C VAL A 52 -7.05 -4.30 1.03
N PRO A 53 -6.42 -5.34 0.43
CA PRO A 53 -6.18 -6.58 1.16
C PRO A 53 -5.24 -6.38 2.36
N VAL A 54 -4.25 -5.48 2.27
CA VAL A 54 -3.29 -5.21 3.35
C VAL A 54 -3.96 -4.65 4.61
N MET A 55 -5.09 -3.94 4.48
CA MET A 55 -5.83 -3.45 5.63
C MET A 55 -6.35 -4.61 6.51
N ALA A 56 -6.68 -5.75 5.90
CA ALA A 56 -7.10 -6.96 6.61
C ALA A 56 -5.93 -7.88 7.02
N MET A 57 -4.74 -7.72 6.42
CA MET A 57 -3.58 -8.54 6.71
C MET A 57 -2.85 -8.11 7.98
N LYS A 58 -2.15 -9.06 8.61
CA LYS A 58 -1.17 -8.78 9.67
C LYS A 58 0.15 -8.30 9.04
N GLY A 59 0.90 -7.49 9.77
CA GLY A 59 2.18 -6.96 9.32
C GLY A 59 2.07 -5.70 8.49
N ILE A 60 3.13 -5.43 7.71
CA ILE A 60 3.33 -4.23 6.90
C ILE A 60 3.49 -4.61 5.42
N CYS A 61 2.91 -3.81 4.54
CA CYS A 61 3.15 -3.93 3.10
C CYS A 61 4.34 -3.06 2.69
N LEU A 62 5.35 -3.70 2.11
CA LEU A 62 6.47 -3.01 1.47
C LEU A 62 6.11 -2.72 0.01
N VAL A 63 6.11 -1.45 -0.37
CA VAL A 63 5.79 -1.00 -1.73
C VAL A 63 7.04 -0.45 -2.39
N VAL A 64 7.58 -1.15 -3.39
CA VAL A 64 8.80 -0.75 -4.08
C VAL A 64 8.43 0.06 -5.34
N THR A 65 8.95 1.27 -5.46
CA THR A 65 8.71 2.13 -6.63
C THR A 65 9.90 3.05 -6.91
N PRO A 66 10.27 3.33 -8.17
CA PRO A 66 11.42 4.19 -8.47
C PRO A 66 11.14 5.70 -8.30
N LEU A 67 9.87 6.11 -8.17
CA LEU A 67 9.49 7.53 -8.22
C LEU A 67 9.23 8.11 -6.82
N VAL A 68 10.17 8.89 -6.30
CA VAL A 68 10.05 9.54 -4.97
C VAL A 68 8.82 10.45 -4.87
N ALA A 69 8.52 11.22 -5.92
CA ALA A 69 7.32 12.07 -5.93
C ALA A 69 6.04 11.23 -5.75
N LEU A 70 5.93 10.11 -6.47
CA LEU A 70 4.81 9.19 -6.33
C LEU A 70 4.73 8.59 -4.93
N MET A 71 5.85 8.26 -4.29
CA MET A 71 5.84 7.76 -2.91
C MET A 71 5.21 8.77 -1.95
N LYS A 72 5.61 10.04 -2.05
CA LYS A 72 5.08 11.12 -1.20
C LYS A 72 3.59 11.28 -1.41
N ASP A 73 3.16 11.38 -2.67
CA ASP A 73 1.74 11.50 -3.01
C ASP A 73 0.91 10.33 -2.46
N GLN A 74 1.44 9.09 -2.54
CA GLN A 74 0.75 7.91 -2.01
C GLN A 74 0.69 7.91 -0.48
N VAL A 75 1.80 8.25 0.19
CA VAL A 75 1.84 8.32 1.66
C VAL A 75 0.90 9.39 2.18
N ASP A 76 0.88 10.57 1.56
CA ASP A 76 0.01 11.68 1.98
C ASP A 76 -1.46 11.32 1.77
N ASN A 77 -1.82 10.70 0.63
CA ASN A 77 -3.16 10.17 0.39
C ASN A 77 -3.58 9.14 1.45
N LEU A 78 -2.69 8.24 1.87
CA LEU A 78 -3.00 7.24 2.90
C LEU A 78 -3.19 7.92 4.27
N LYS A 79 -2.34 8.89 4.62
CA LYS A 79 -2.45 9.64 5.88
C LYS A 79 -3.75 10.46 5.97
N GLU A 80 -4.17 11.09 4.87
CA GLU A 80 -5.46 11.79 4.80
C GLU A 80 -6.66 10.87 5.09
N ARG A 81 -6.51 9.58 4.81
CA ARG A 81 -7.51 8.53 5.12
C ARG A 81 -7.35 7.92 6.51
N GLY A 82 -6.48 8.47 7.35
CA GLY A 82 -6.17 7.94 8.67
C GLY A 82 -5.34 6.65 8.65
N ILE A 83 -4.73 6.31 7.51
CA ILE A 83 -3.90 5.11 7.36
C ILE A 83 -2.43 5.49 7.58
N LYS A 84 -1.78 4.82 8.54
CA LYS A 84 -0.35 5.03 8.80
C LYS A 84 0.50 4.45 7.67
N ALA A 85 1.14 5.35 6.93
CA ALA A 85 2.07 5.04 5.85
C ALA A 85 3.35 5.88 5.96
N ALA A 86 4.47 5.32 5.51
CA ALA A 86 5.77 5.96 5.50
C ALA A 86 6.49 5.72 4.18
N ALA A 87 7.54 6.50 3.90
CA ALA A 87 8.42 6.32 2.77
C ALA A 87 9.89 6.42 3.19
N VAL A 88 10.75 5.62 2.54
CA VAL A 88 12.21 5.65 2.67
C VAL A 88 12.82 5.69 1.27
N TYR A 89 13.61 6.72 0.98
CA TYR A 89 14.17 6.94 -0.35
C TYR A 89 15.60 7.52 -0.33
N SER A 90 16.23 7.61 -1.50
CA SER A 90 17.53 8.25 -1.68
C SER A 90 17.45 9.77 -1.39
N GLY A 91 18.36 10.28 -0.56
CA GLY A 91 18.36 11.69 -0.13
C GLY A 91 17.85 11.95 1.29
N MET A 92 17.28 10.94 1.96
CA MET A 92 17.09 11.00 3.41
C MET A 92 18.41 10.77 4.15
N SER A 93 18.60 11.51 5.24
CA SER A 93 19.69 11.29 6.20
C SER A 93 19.53 9.95 6.92
N ARG A 94 20.62 9.46 7.50
CA ARG A 94 20.62 8.18 8.22
C ARG A 94 19.63 8.19 9.40
N ASP A 95 19.57 9.30 10.12
CA ASP A 95 18.72 9.42 11.31
C ASP A 95 17.22 9.44 10.94
N GLU A 96 16.86 10.12 9.84
CA GLU A 96 15.49 10.09 9.31
C GLU A 96 15.07 8.67 8.90
N ILE A 97 15.98 7.91 8.29
CA ILE A 97 15.72 6.52 7.90
C ILE A 97 15.50 5.65 9.13
N ILE A 98 16.42 5.71 10.12
CA ILE A 98 16.32 4.92 11.35
C ILE A 98 15.00 5.22 12.06
N THR A 99 14.70 6.51 12.26
CA THR A 99 13.45 6.97 12.90
C THR A 99 12.22 6.44 12.16
N THR A 100 12.23 6.49 10.82
CA THR A 100 11.12 5.99 10.00
C THR A 100 10.93 4.49 10.12
N LEU A 101 12.04 3.73 10.13
CA LEU A 101 12.00 2.28 10.28
C LEU A 101 11.52 1.86 11.68
N GLU A 102 11.99 2.53 12.73
CA GLU A 102 11.52 2.31 14.11
C GLU A 102 10.02 2.59 14.24
N ASN A 103 9.55 3.70 13.66
CA ASN A 103 8.14 4.00 13.58
C ASN A 103 7.36 2.90 12.85
N CYS A 104 7.88 2.34 11.76
CA CYS A 104 7.24 1.22 11.07
C CYS A 104 7.17 -0.05 11.93
N ILE A 105 8.23 -0.35 12.68
CA ILE A 105 8.32 -1.55 13.53
C ILE A 105 7.37 -1.45 14.73
N PHE A 106 7.33 -0.30 15.42
CA PHE A 106 6.62 -0.15 16.70
C PHE A 106 5.30 0.64 16.59
N GLY A 107 5.11 1.43 15.54
CA GLY A 107 4.02 2.39 15.41
C GLY A 107 2.76 1.88 14.71
N GLY A 108 2.75 0.59 14.30
CA GLY A 108 1.60 -0.02 13.64
C GLY A 108 1.34 0.51 12.23
N TYR A 109 2.40 0.80 11.47
CA TYR A 109 2.28 1.24 10.08
C TYR A 109 1.81 0.09 9.18
N LYS A 110 0.96 0.41 8.20
CA LYS A 110 0.44 -0.56 7.23
C LYS A 110 1.22 -0.55 5.91
N PHE A 111 1.83 0.58 5.56
CA PHE A 111 2.54 0.73 4.30
C PHE A 111 3.90 1.40 4.51
N LEU A 112 4.92 0.82 3.89
CA LEU A 112 6.25 1.41 3.76
C LEU A 112 6.62 1.44 2.28
N TYR A 113 6.72 2.64 1.71
CA TYR A 113 7.18 2.86 0.35
C TYR A 113 8.71 2.96 0.33
N VAL A 114 9.37 2.26 -0.58
CA VAL A 114 10.84 2.20 -0.62
C VAL A 114 11.36 2.37 -2.05
N SER A 115 12.43 3.16 -2.20
CA SER A 115 13.16 3.23 -3.47
C SER A 115 14.02 1.97 -3.68
N PRO A 116 14.10 1.39 -4.89
CA PRO A 116 14.84 0.16 -5.14
C PRO A 116 16.28 0.18 -4.64
N GLU A 117 16.94 1.34 -4.71
CA GLU A 117 18.33 1.55 -4.31
C GLU A 117 18.56 1.44 -2.79
N ARG A 118 17.48 1.38 -1.99
CA ARG A 118 17.56 1.16 -0.53
C ARG A 118 17.45 -0.32 -0.15
N LEU A 119 17.18 -1.20 -1.11
CA LEU A 119 17.07 -2.65 -0.90
C LEU A 119 18.32 -3.43 -1.35
N SER A 120 19.29 -2.74 -1.96
CA SER A 120 20.57 -3.28 -2.41
C SER A 120 21.65 -3.23 -1.35
#